data_AF-A0A1V6ILE9-F1
#
_entry.id   AF-A0A1V6ILE9-F1
#
_cell.length_a   1.000
_cell.length_b   1.000
_cell.length_c   1.000
_cell.angle_alpha   90.00
_cell.angle_beta   90.00
_cell.angle_gamma   90.00
#
_symmetry.space_group_name_H-M   'P 1'
#
loop_
_entity.id
_entity.type
_entity.pdbx_description
1 polymer ?
#
loop_
_entity_poly.entity_id
_entity_poly.type
_entity_poly.pdbx_seq_one_letter_code
_entity_poly.pdbx_strand_id
1 'polypeptide(L)'
;MSHSDQVFEIPPNFIVTSKTDTSPIAAFRNNSKKIYGLQWHPEVVHTKNGKKILSNFVYNVCNCNGTWNLSNFIEETIKNIKSKIGDGNAVIALSGGIDSSVAAAITEKAIGNRLYAVFVDHGLLRKGEAELVSKAFSGHDINFKKIDAKDRFFKKLNSITDPEKKRMIIGEEFIRIFEEEAKKIGADFLVQGTIYPDVIESGRSHHADTIKSHHNVGGLPESISFKEIIEPLRDLYKDEVREVGRKLGLPKKIIDQYPFPGPGLAVRITGPVTEENIKICRDASAIVEDELEKASIENIWQAFAVTLEDRVVGVVGDQRKFGRIVGLRIVESQDAMTANFKKLPWDLLENISTRITNEIPEVVSVAYFISHKPPQTIEPC
;
A
#
# COMPACT_ATOMS: atom_id res chain seq x y z
N MET A 1 20.46 20.79 2.62
CA MET A 1 20.01 22.13 2.16
C MET A 1 19.32 21.92 0.83
N SER A 2 18.20 22.59 0.57
CA SER A 2 17.51 22.51 -0.72
C SER A 2 16.97 23.91 -1.02
N HIS A 3 17.75 24.67 -1.78
CA HIS A 3 17.36 26.01 -2.20
C HIS A 3 18.03 26.32 -3.54
N SER A 4 17.25 26.80 -4.51
CA SER A 4 17.75 27.40 -5.75
C SER A 4 18.25 28.82 -5.49
N ASP A 5 17.49 29.57 -4.69
CA ASP A 5 17.75 30.95 -4.34
C ASP A 5 18.28 31.08 -2.91
N GLN A 6 18.96 32.17 -2.61
CA GLN A 6 19.52 32.43 -1.28
C GLN A 6 19.06 33.77 -0.75
N VAL A 7 18.70 33.80 0.54
CA VAL A 7 18.39 35.06 1.23
C VAL A 7 19.69 35.78 1.59
N PHE A 8 19.90 36.96 1.02
CA PHE A 8 21.06 37.83 1.31
C PHE A 8 20.73 38.94 2.33
N GLU A 9 19.47 39.35 2.40
CA GLU A 9 19.01 40.40 3.31
C GLU A 9 17.66 40.00 3.92
N ILE A 10 17.51 40.21 5.23
CA ILE A 10 16.25 39.95 5.95
C ILE A 10 15.47 41.24 6.19
N PRO A 11 14.13 41.18 6.28
CA PRO A 11 13.34 42.36 6.57
C PRO A 11 13.70 42.97 7.94
N PRO A 12 13.44 44.27 8.14
CA PRO A 12 13.63 44.91 9.44
C PRO A 12 12.90 44.16 10.56
N ASN A 13 13.51 44.12 11.75
CA ASN A 13 13.00 43.44 12.94
C ASN A 13 12.99 41.89 12.87
N PHE A 14 13.68 41.31 11.90
CA PHE A 14 14.05 39.89 11.94
C PHE A 14 15.47 39.72 12.48
N ILE A 15 15.75 38.54 13.03
CA ILE A 15 17.06 38.17 13.56
C ILE A 15 17.53 36.91 12.84
N VAL A 16 18.73 36.94 12.27
CA VAL A 16 19.40 35.76 11.71
C VAL A 16 19.76 34.83 12.86
N THR A 17 19.39 33.56 12.75
CA THR A 17 19.62 32.54 13.79
C THR A 17 20.55 31.43 13.34
N SER A 18 20.80 31.28 12.04
CA SER A 18 21.72 30.26 11.52
C SER A 18 22.32 30.71 10.19
N LYS A 19 23.55 30.25 9.92
CA LYS A 19 24.30 30.45 8.68
C LYS A 19 25.01 29.16 8.29
N THR A 20 25.34 29.00 7.02
CA THR A 20 26.24 27.96 6.51
C THR A 20 27.35 28.60 5.68
N ASP A 21 28.32 27.82 5.23
CA ASP A 21 29.40 28.31 4.35
C ASP A 21 28.87 28.86 3.02
N THR A 22 27.74 28.33 2.56
CA THR A 22 27.14 28.67 1.26
C THR A 22 25.86 29.49 1.37
N SER A 23 25.33 29.73 2.58
CA SER A 23 24.09 30.49 2.79
C SER A 23 24.26 31.40 4.02
N PRO A 24 24.46 32.72 3.83
CA PRO A 24 24.71 33.65 4.93
C PRO A 24 23.52 33.76 5.90
N ILE A 25 22.31 33.51 5.41
CA ILE A 25 21.06 33.55 6.18
C ILE A 25 20.32 32.22 6.02
N ALA A 26 20.80 31.17 6.66
CA ALA A 26 20.18 29.84 6.58
C ALA A 26 18.87 29.76 7.38
N ALA A 27 18.75 30.52 8.48
CA ALA A 27 17.50 30.68 9.22
C ALA A 27 17.37 32.07 9.83
N PHE A 28 16.12 32.51 9.98
CA PHE A 28 15.78 33.78 10.60
C PHE A 28 14.45 33.68 11.36
N ARG A 29 14.23 34.61 12.30
CA ARG A 29 12.98 34.66 13.07
C ARG A 29 12.56 36.08 13.40
N ASN A 30 11.26 36.23 13.65
CA ASN A 30 10.66 37.37 14.32
C ASN A 30 9.77 36.84 15.45
N ASN A 31 10.19 37.06 16.69
CA ASN A 31 9.50 36.52 17.86
C ASN A 31 8.15 37.22 18.12
N SER A 32 8.03 38.52 17.84
CA SER A 32 6.78 39.26 18.08
C SER A 32 5.66 38.84 17.14
N LYS A 33 6.01 38.55 15.88
CA LYS A 33 5.08 38.03 14.85
C LYS A 33 5.00 36.51 14.81
N LYS A 34 5.82 35.79 15.60
CA LYS A 34 5.98 34.32 15.56
C LYS A 34 6.28 33.78 14.15
N ILE A 35 7.05 34.51 13.35
CA ILE A 35 7.45 34.09 12.00
C ILE A 35 8.85 33.50 12.07
N TYR A 36 9.03 32.32 11.47
CA TYR A 36 10.29 31.58 11.44
C TYR A 36 10.53 31.09 10.00
N GLY A 37 11.73 31.32 9.47
CA GLY A 37 12.13 30.88 8.14
C GLY A 37 13.37 29.99 8.20
N LEU A 38 13.35 28.90 7.43
CA LEU A 38 14.44 27.93 7.31
C LEU A 38 14.73 27.71 5.82
N GLN A 39 16.00 27.72 5.41
CA GLN A 39 16.44 27.34 4.05
C GLN A 39 16.78 25.84 3.93
N TRP A 40 16.27 25.02 4.84
CA TRP A 40 16.37 23.56 4.80
C TRP A 40 15.07 22.93 5.27
N HIS A 41 14.95 21.63 5.01
CA HIS A 41 13.78 20.82 5.33
C HIS A 41 13.96 20.15 6.70
N PRO A 42 13.33 20.63 7.80
CA PRO A 42 13.37 19.95 9.09
C PRO A 42 12.55 18.64 9.11
N GLU A 43 11.71 18.39 8.12
CA GLU A 43 10.86 17.21 7.99
C GLU A 43 11.60 15.97 7.47
N VAL A 44 12.73 16.13 6.76
CA VAL A 44 13.45 15.00 6.17
C VAL A 44 14.41 14.34 7.15
N VAL A 45 14.63 13.03 6.97
CA VAL A 45 15.52 12.21 7.82
C VAL A 45 16.97 12.70 7.86
N HIS A 46 17.41 13.40 6.81
CA HIS A 46 18.77 13.94 6.73
C HIS A 46 19.01 15.09 7.72
N THR A 47 17.96 15.72 8.24
CA THR A 47 18.08 16.73 9.29
C THR A 47 18.05 16.05 10.65
N LYS A 48 19.23 15.73 11.20
CA LYS A 48 19.40 14.98 12.47
C LYS A 48 18.51 15.46 13.63
N ASN A 49 18.32 16.79 13.77
CA ASN A 49 17.48 17.40 14.80
C ASN A 49 16.14 17.95 14.27
N GLY A 50 15.70 17.51 13.10
CA GLY A 50 14.52 18.02 12.40
C GLY A 50 13.24 17.91 13.23
N LYS A 51 12.98 16.74 13.81
CA LYS A 51 11.85 16.51 14.73
C LYS A 51 11.86 17.47 15.93
N LYS A 52 13.03 17.81 16.47
CA LYS A 52 13.16 18.77 17.59
C LYS A 52 12.79 20.19 17.16
N ILE A 53 13.18 20.59 15.94
CA ILE A 53 12.80 21.90 15.37
C ILE A 53 11.28 21.99 15.22
N LEU A 54 10.67 20.99 14.60
CA LEU A 54 9.22 20.94 14.40
C LEU A 54 8.45 20.88 15.73
N SER A 55 8.93 20.07 16.69
CA SER A 55 8.36 19.99 18.03
C SER A 55 8.41 21.35 18.75
N ASN A 56 9.53 22.07 18.71
CA ASN A 56 9.61 23.41 19.29
C ASN A 56 8.59 24.37 18.67
N PHE A 57 8.38 24.30 17.36
CA PHE A 57 7.40 25.14 16.70
C PHE A 57 5.97 24.79 17.13
N VAL A 58 5.59 23.52 17.06
CA VAL A 58 4.23 23.06 17.40
C VAL A 58 3.90 23.32 18.87
N TYR A 59 4.78 22.93 19.79
CA TYR A 59 4.47 22.99 21.23
C TYR A 59 4.82 24.33 21.86
N ASN A 60 5.97 24.93 21.54
CA ASN A 60 6.44 26.14 22.24
C ASN A 60 6.06 27.44 21.53
N VAL A 61 5.87 27.43 20.21
CA VAL A 61 5.49 28.63 19.44
C VAL A 61 3.98 28.70 19.25
N CYS A 62 3.39 27.60 18.77
CA CYS A 62 1.95 27.48 18.51
C CYS A 62 1.14 27.10 19.75
N ASN A 63 1.79 26.68 20.84
CA ASN A 63 1.14 26.26 22.08
C ASN A 63 0.11 25.13 21.86
N CYS A 64 0.39 24.20 20.94
CA CYS A 64 -0.45 23.03 20.74
C CYS A 64 -0.29 22.07 21.92
N ASN A 65 -1.39 21.45 22.36
CA ASN A 65 -1.41 20.58 23.54
C ASN A 65 -1.10 19.09 23.24
N GLY A 66 -0.89 18.72 21.98
CA GLY A 66 -0.60 17.33 21.60
C GLY A 66 -1.75 16.36 21.85
N THR A 67 -2.99 16.78 21.59
CA THR A 67 -4.19 15.97 21.83
C THR A 67 -4.40 14.86 20.80
N TRP A 68 -3.59 14.82 19.74
CA TRP A 68 -3.62 13.74 18.75
C TRP A 68 -3.04 12.46 19.35
N ASN A 69 -3.93 11.56 19.74
CA ASN A 69 -3.62 10.25 20.30
C ASN A 69 -4.48 9.19 19.61
N LEU A 70 -3.84 8.15 19.09
CA LEU A 70 -4.53 7.10 18.33
C LEU A 70 -5.60 6.34 19.14
N SER A 71 -5.47 6.24 20.46
CA SER A 71 -6.51 5.64 21.30
C SER A 71 -7.78 6.50 21.30
N ASN A 72 -7.66 7.81 21.47
CA ASN A 72 -8.80 8.74 21.41
C ASN A 72 -9.40 8.76 20.01
N PHE A 73 -8.55 8.77 18.98
CA PHE A 73 -8.98 8.68 17.58
C PHE A 73 -9.86 7.45 17.33
N ILE A 74 -9.48 6.28 17.84
CA ILE A 74 -10.27 5.04 17.69
C ILE A 74 -11.65 5.20 18.33
N GLU A 75 -11.72 5.70 19.56
CA GLU A 75 -12.98 5.89 20.29
C GLU A 75 -13.91 6.90 19.60
N GLU A 76 -13.37 8.05 19.19
CA GLU A 76 -14.10 9.09 18.46
C GLU A 76 -14.59 8.58 17.10
N THR A 77 -13.74 7.86 16.37
CA THR A 77 -14.08 7.27 15.08
C THR A 77 -15.20 6.25 15.21
N ILE A 78 -15.14 5.35 16.21
CA ILE A 78 -16.20 4.38 16.49
C ILE A 78 -17.53 5.10 16.77
N LYS A 79 -17.52 6.15 17.60
CA LYS A 79 -18.72 6.95 17.91
C LYS A 79 -19.29 7.63 16.67
N ASN A 80 -18.43 8.20 15.83
CA ASN A 80 -18.81 8.88 14.59
C ASN A 80 -19.42 7.90 13.59
N ILE A 81 -18.80 6.74 13.38
CA ILE A 81 -19.33 5.67 12.51
C ILE A 81 -20.72 5.24 12.99
N LYS A 82 -20.87 4.95 14.30
CA LYS A 82 -22.14 4.53 14.88
C LYS A 82 -23.23 5.59 14.69
N SER A 83 -22.89 6.86 14.87
CA SER A 83 -23.83 7.98 14.67
C SER A 83 -24.24 8.16 13.20
N LYS A 84 -23.31 7.99 12.26
CA LYS A 84 -23.60 8.14 10.82
C LYS A 84 -24.44 7.00 10.26
N ILE A 85 -24.07 5.76 10.61
CA ILE A 85 -24.73 4.56 10.09
C ILE A 85 -26.09 4.34 10.79
N GLY A 86 -26.22 4.73 12.06
CA GLY A 86 -27.44 4.51 12.84
C GLY A 86 -27.78 3.02 12.88
N ASP A 87 -28.98 2.67 12.44
CA ASP A 87 -29.49 1.29 12.33
C ASP A 87 -29.31 0.66 10.93
N GLY A 88 -28.68 1.37 9.99
CA GLY A 88 -28.46 0.88 8.62
C GLY A 88 -27.40 -0.21 8.51
N ASN A 89 -27.30 -0.83 7.34
CA ASN A 89 -26.28 -1.85 7.06
C ASN A 89 -25.13 -1.27 6.25
N ALA A 90 -23.91 -1.74 6.50
CA ALA A 90 -22.72 -1.30 5.78
C ALA A 90 -22.00 -2.47 5.12
N VAL A 91 -21.40 -2.21 3.96
CA VAL A 91 -20.58 -3.19 3.25
C VAL A 91 -19.15 -2.68 3.09
N ILE A 92 -18.18 -3.58 3.20
CA ILE A 92 -16.77 -3.31 2.92
C ILE A 92 -16.19 -4.39 2.02
N ALA A 93 -15.36 -3.98 1.07
CA ALA A 93 -14.54 -4.90 0.29
C ALA A 93 -13.22 -5.15 1.03
N LEU A 94 -12.98 -6.38 1.47
CA LEU A 94 -11.70 -6.80 2.04
C LEU A 94 -10.75 -7.17 0.92
N SER A 95 -9.60 -6.50 0.84
CA SER A 95 -8.54 -6.82 -0.13
C SER A 95 -7.45 -7.71 0.46
N GLY A 96 -7.45 -7.93 1.78
CA GLY A 96 -6.34 -8.54 2.51
C GLY A 96 -5.21 -7.56 2.85
N GLY A 97 -5.26 -6.34 2.31
CA GLY A 97 -4.39 -5.25 2.71
C GLY A 97 -4.78 -4.64 4.06
N ILE A 98 -3.78 -4.06 4.74
CA ILE A 98 -3.95 -3.50 6.08
C ILE A 98 -5.05 -2.45 6.18
N ASP A 99 -5.19 -1.54 5.21
CA ASP A 99 -6.13 -0.43 5.32
C ASP A 99 -7.59 -0.94 5.34
N SER A 100 -7.92 -1.87 4.42
CA SER A 100 -9.25 -2.50 4.39
C SER A 100 -9.53 -3.32 5.67
N SER A 101 -8.51 -3.99 6.21
CA SER A 101 -8.65 -4.79 7.43
C SER A 101 -8.85 -3.93 8.67
N VAL A 102 -8.13 -2.80 8.78
CA VAL A 102 -8.28 -1.84 9.88
C VAL A 102 -9.62 -1.11 9.78
N ALA A 103 -10.03 -0.70 8.58
CA ALA A 103 -11.33 -0.10 8.34
C ALA A 103 -12.49 -1.06 8.68
N ALA A 104 -12.35 -2.35 8.35
CA ALA A 104 -13.32 -3.37 8.75
C ALA A 104 -13.37 -3.53 10.27
N ALA A 105 -12.21 -3.71 10.93
CA ALA A 105 -12.15 -3.93 12.37
C ALA A 105 -12.66 -2.74 13.20
N ILE A 106 -12.37 -1.49 12.79
CA ILE A 106 -12.89 -0.31 13.49
C ILE A 106 -14.40 -0.14 13.29
N THR A 107 -14.89 -0.45 12.09
CA THR A 107 -16.33 -0.36 11.77
C THR A 107 -17.13 -1.45 12.46
N GLU A 108 -16.61 -2.67 12.53
CA GLU A 108 -17.19 -3.75 13.33
C GLU A 108 -17.36 -3.34 14.78
N LYS A 109 -16.35 -2.73 15.41
CA LYS A 109 -16.51 -2.24 16.80
C LYS A 109 -17.63 -1.21 16.96
N ALA A 110 -18.01 -0.52 15.88
CA ALA A 110 -19.09 0.47 15.89
C ALA A 110 -20.48 -0.13 15.66
N ILE A 111 -20.62 -1.10 14.75
CA ILE A 111 -21.93 -1.60 14.29
C ILE A 111 -22.14 -3.12 14.38
N GLY A 112 -21.10 -3.87 14.78
CA GLY A 112 -21.11 -5.33 14.93
C GLY A 112 -21.46 -6.05 13.62
N ASN A 113 -22.36 -7.03 13.73
CA ASN A 113 -22.81 -7.87 12.63
C ASN A 113 -23.53 -7.12 11.49
N ARG A 114 -23.86 -5.84 11.64
CA ARG A 114 -24.38 -5.02 10.53
C ARG A 114 -23.31 -4.61 9.51
N LEU A 115 -22.05 -4.93 9.79
CA LEU A 115 -20.97 -4.85 8.81
C LEU A 115 -20.87 -6.16 8.02
N TYR A 116 -21.03 -6.04 6.71
CA TYR A 116 -20.83 -7.12 5.75
C TYR A 116 -19.47 -6.96 5.08
N ALA A 117 -18.58 -7.92 5.32
CA ALA A 117 -17.24 -7.90 4.77
C ALA A 117 -17.14 -8.91 3.63
N VAL A 118 -17.00 -8.40 2.40
CA VAL A 118 -16.90 -9.20 1.19
C VAL A 118 -15.44 -9.36 0.79
N PHE A 119 -14.95 -10.59 0.77
CA PHE A 119 -13.61 -10.94 0.30
C PHE A 119 -13.69 -11.70 -1.02
N VAL A 120 -13.22 -11.09 -2.10
CA VAL A 120 -13.23 -11.70 -3.45
C VAL A 120 -11.89 -12.36 -3.73
N ASP A 121 -11.88 -13.69 -3.73
CA ASP A 121 -10.74 -14.48 -4.14
C ASP A 121 -10.70 -14.58 -5.66
N HIS A 122 -10.02 -13.62 -6.27
CA HIS A 122 -9.83 -13.55 -7.73
C HIS A 122 -8.72 -14.50 -8.23
N GLY A 123 -8.10 -15.31 -7.36
CA GLY A 123 -7.06 -16.26 -7.72
C GLY A 123 -5.70 -15.64 -8.08
N LEU A 124 -5.53 -14.33 -7.91
CA LEU A 124 -4.27 -13.59 -8.16
C LEU A 124 -3.61 -13.14 -6.85
N LEU A 125 -3.99 -13.73 -5.71
CA LEU A 125 -3.47 -13.44 -4.38
C LEU A 125 -2.14 -14.18 -4.10
N ARG A 126 -1.44 -13.77 -3.04
CA ARG A 126 -0.23 -14.44 -2.53
C ARG A 126 -0.56 -15.80 -1.93
N LYS A 127 0.49 -16.59 -1.67
CA LYS A 127 0.38 -17.92 -1.07
C LYS A 127 -0.17 -17.81 0.36
N GLY A 128 -1.29 -18.49 0.62
CA GLY A 128 -1.89 -18.51 1.96
C GLY A 128 -2.64 -17.23 2.36
N GLU A 129 -2.78 -16.26 1.46
CA GLU A 129 -3.39 -14.96 1.78
C GLU A 129 -4.88 -15.06 2.03
N ALA A 130 -5.61 -15.81 1.19
CA ALA A 130 -7.04 -16.02 1.35
C ALA A 130 -7.37 -16.72 2.68
N GLU A 131 -6.55 -17.69 3.08
CA GLU A 131 -6.66 -18.39 4.36
C GLU A 131 -6.32 -17.48 5.53
N LEU A 132 -5.29 -16.64 5.40
CA LEU A 132 -4.89 -15.68 6.42
C LEU A 132 -6.01 -14.67 6.69
N VAL A 133 -6.60 -14.08 5.65
CA VAL A 133 -7.71 -13.13 5.78
C VAL A 133 -8.93 -13.81 6.38
N SER A 134 -9.30 -14.99 5.87
CA SER A 134 -10.43 -15.76 6.42
C SER A 134 -10.24 -16.07 7.91
N LYS A 135 -9.03 -16.47 8.34
CA LYS A 135 -8.72 -16.74 9.75
C LYS A 135 -8.70 -15.49 10.61
N ALA A 136 -8.23 -14.37 10.07
CA ALA A 136 -8.20 -13.10 10.80
C ALA A 136 -9.60 -12.63 11.19
N PHE A 137 -10.60 -12.92 10.35
CA PHE A 137 -11.97 -12.48 10.56
C PHE A 137 -12.94 -13.60 10.99
N SER A 138 -12.50 -14.86 11.11
CA SER A 138 -13.37 -15.98 11.52
C SER A 138 -13.85 -15.93 12.98
N GLY A 139 -13.21 -15.11 13.83
CA GLY A 139 -13.60 -14.90 15.23
C GLY A 139 -14.22 -13.53 15.52
N HIS A 140 -14.47 -12.75 14.47
CA HIS A 140 -15.07 -11.42 14.52
C HIS A 140 -16.60 -11.54 14.40
N ASP A 141 -17.35 -10.60 14.99
CA ASP A 141 -18.82 -10.56 14.92
C ASP A 141 -19.28 -9.89 13.61
N ILE A 142 -18.59 -10.15 12.51
CA ILE A 142 -18.89 -9.58 11.18
C ILE A 142 -19.54 -10.62 10.28
N ASN A 143 -20.39 -10.15 9.37
CA ASN A 143 -20.89 -10.98 8.28
C ASN A 143 -19.81 -11.11 7.20
N PHE A 144 -18.86 -12.02 7.41
CA PHE A 144 -17.79 -12.32 6.46
C PHE A 144 -18.27 -13.23 5.34
N LYS A 145 -18.06 -12.81 4.09
CA LYS A 145 -18.37 -13.59 2.89
C LYS A 145 -17.15 -13.71 1.98
N LYS A 146 -16.58 -14.92 1.91
CA LYS A 146 -15.57 -15.27 0.89
C LYS A 146 -16.28 -15.67 -0.41
N ILE A 147 -15.83 -15.11 -1.52
CA ILE A 147 -16.32 -15.41 -2.87
C ILE A 147 -15.17 -15.96 -3.68
N ASP A 148 -15.30 -17.20 -4.16
CA ASP A 148 -14.38 -17.74 -5.14
C ASP A 148 -14.77 -17.23 -6.53
N ALA A 149 -13.90 -16.41 -7.11
CA ALA A 149 -14.10 -15.83 -8.44
C ALA A 149 -12.94 -16.17 -9.39
N LYS A 150 -12.05 -17.09 -9.03
CA LYS A 150 -10.84 -17.41 -9.81
C LYS A 150 -11.17 -17.64 -11.29
N ASP A 151 -12.07 -18.57 -11.60
CA ASP A 151 -12.40 -18.92 -12.98
C ASP A 151 -12.97 -17.74 -13.77
N ARG A 152 -13.74 -16.88 -13.10
CA ARG A 152 -14.35 -15.68 -13.67
C ARG A 152 -13.27 -14.66 -14.08
N PHE A 153 -12.29 -14.41 -13.22
CA PHE A 153 -11.15 -13.53 -13.55
C PHE A 153 -10.24 -14.12 -14.63
N PHE A 154 -9.86 -15.40 -14.52
CA PHE A 154 -8.97 -16.06 -15.47
C PHE A 154 -9.57 -16.12 -16.87
N LYS A 155 -10.89 -16.34 -17.00
CA LYS A 155 -11.58 -16.30 -18.28
C LYS A 155 -11.49 -14.92 -18.96
N LYS A 156 -11.58 -13.83 -18.20
CA LYS A 156 -11.51 -12.46 -18.71
C LYS A 156 -10.08 -12.00 -19.03
N LEU A 157 -9.11 -12.52 -18.28
CA LEU A 157 -7.69 -12.21 -18.47
C LEU A 157 -7.02 -13.08 -19.54
N ASN A 158 -7.74 -14.04 -20.11
CA ASN A 158 -7.22 -14.93 -21.13
C ASN A 158 -6.68 -14.12 -22.32
N SER A 159 -5.44 -14.41 -22.71
CA SER A 159 -4.70 -13.73 -23.80
C SER A 159 -4.46 -12.22 -23.61
N ILE A 160 -4.70 -11.66 -22.43
CA ILE A 160 -4.40 -10.25 -22.14
C ILE A 160 -2.98 -10.12 -21.63
N THR A 161 -2.14 -9.39 -22.38
CA THR A 161 -0.74 -9.12 -22.04
C THR A 161 -0.50 -7.66 -21.63
N ASP A 162 -1.25 -6.72 -22.22
CA ASP A 162 -1.16 -5.30 -21.93
C ASP A 162 -1.50 -4.99 -20.46
N PRO A 163 -0.62 -4.31 -19.73
CA PRO A 163 -0.77 -4.13 -18.29
C PRO A 163 -1.96 -3.25 -17.90
N GLU A 164 -2.21 -2.16 -18.65
CA GLU A 164 -3.32 -1.26 -18.38
C GLU A 164 -4.66 -1.97 -18.61
N LYS A 165 -4.77 -2.77 -19.66
CA LYS A 165 -5.94 -3.64 -19.88
C LYS A 165 -6.12 -4.66 -18.77
N LYS A 166 -5.05 -5.28 -18.26
CA LYS A 166 -5.16 -6.19 -17.08
C LYS A 166 -5.74 -5.44 -15.88
N ARG A 167 -5.21 -4.26 -15.57
CA ARG A 167 -5.67 -3.41 -14.45
C ARG A 167 -7.15 -3.06 -14.60
N MET A 168 -7.54 -2.60 -15.77
CA MET A 168 -8.92 -2.23 -16.09
C MET A 168 -9.88 -3.42 -15.93
N ILE A 169 -9.56 -4.57 -16.54
CA ILE A 169 -10.40 -5.78 -16.48
C ILE A 169 -10.56 -6.27 -15.03
N ILE A 170 -9.47 -6.30 -14.25
CA ILE A 170 -9.50 -6.75 -12.86
C ILE A 170 -10.33 -5.78 -12.01
N GLY A 171 -10.10 -4.48 -12.15
CA GLY A 171 -10.85 -3.47 -11.41
C GLY A 171 -12.35 -3.52 -11.72
N GLU A 172 -12.71 -3.58 -12.99
CA GLU A 172 -14.10 -3.66 -13.45
C GLU A 172 -14.79 -4.93 -12.92
N GLU A 173 -14.13 -6.08 -13.02
CA GLU A 173 -14.74 -7.34 -12.60
C GLU A 173 -14.89 -7.44 -11.09
N PHE A 174 -13.93 -6.91 -10.34
CA PHE A 174 -14.01 -6.80 -8.89
C PHE A 174 -15.23 -5.97 -8.47
N ILE A 175 -15.43 -4.80 -9.11
CA ILE A 175 -16.57 -3.94 -8.84
C ILE A 175 -17.88 -4.66 -9.12
N ARG A 176 -18.01 -5.33 -10.28
CA ARG A 176 -19.23 -6.07 -10.63
C ARG A 176 -19.58 -7.16 -9.61
N ILE A 177 -18.60 -7.94 -9.16
CA ILE A 177 -18.83 -8.96 -8.12
C ILE A 177 -19.23 -8.29 -6.81
N PHE A 178 -18.54 -7.23 -6.41
CA PHE A 178 -18.89 -6.50 -5.20
C PHE A 178 -20.30 -5.92 -5.26
N GLU A 179 -20.72 -5.39 -6.41
CA GLU A 179 -22.07 -4.88 -6.63
C GLU A 179 -23.15 -5.97 -6.52
N GLU A 180 -22.93 -7.11 -7.16
CA GLU A 180 -23.83 -8.27 -7.09
C GLU A 180 -24.10 -8.67 -5.63
N GLU A 181 -23.12 -8.47 -4.76
CA GLU A 181 -23.18 -8.85 -3.35
C GLU A 181 -23.76 -7.75 -2.47
N ALA A 182 -23.35 -6.50 -2.68
CA ALA A 182 -23.93 -5.36 -2.00
C ALA A 182 -25.45 -5.27 -2.23
N LYS A 183 -25.93 -5.57 -3.44
CA LYS A 183 -27.37 -5.64 -3.76
C LYS A 183 -28.10 -6.76 -3.03
N LYS A 184 -27.49 -7.95 -2.91
CA LYS A 184 -28.09 -9.08 -2.16
C LYS A 184 -28.26 -8.76 -0.69
N ILE A 185 -27.35 -7.97 -0.13
CA ILE A 185 -27.30 -7.60 1.28
C ILE A 185 -28.21 -6.39 1.58
N GLY A 186 -28.49 -5.55 0.60
CA GLY A 186 -29.24 -4.31 0.81
C GLY A 186 -28.47 -3.32 1.67
N ALA A 187 -27.15 -3.19 1.44
CA ALA A 187 -26.30 -2.29 2.20
C ALA A 187 -26.63 -0.81 1.89
N ASP A 188 -26.80 0.00 2.94
CA ASP A 188 -27.05 1.44 2.83
C ASP A 188 -25.76 2.25 2.69
N PHE A 189 -24.66 1.74 3.25
CA PHE A 189 -23.39 2.46 3.35
C PHE A 189 -22.23 1.64 2.77
N LEU A 190 -21.28 2.33 2.15
CA LEU A 190 -20.01 1.74 1.71
C LEU A 190 -18.89 2.19 2.63
N VAL A 191 -18.12 1.26 3.16
CA VAL A 191 -16.95 1.56 3.98
C VAL A 191 -15.69 1.37 3.14
N GLN A 192 -14.76 2.33 3.22
CA GLN A 192 -13.49 2.27 2.49
C GLN A 192 -12.31 2.56 3.39
N GLY A 193 -11.20 1.86 3.16
CA GLY A 193 -9.94 2.08 3.87
C GLY A 193 -9.11 3.25 3.34
N THR A 194 -9.74 4.29 2.80
CA THR A 194 -9.03 5.48 2.26
C THR A 194 -8.22 6.15 3.36
N ILE A 195 -6.95 6.47 3.08
CA ILE A 195 -6.02 7.12 4.01
C ILE A 195 -5.64 8.53 3.57
N TYR A 196 -5.02 9.30 4.45
CA TYR A 196 -4.72 10.72 4.20
C TYR A 196 -3.86 10.98 2.94
N PRO A 197 -2.84 10.15 2.61
CA PRO A 197 -2.14 10.25 1.33
C PRO A 197 -3.06 10.21 0.10
N ASP A 198 -4.09 9.37 0.09
CA ASP A 198 -5.04 9.22 -1.03
C ASP A 198 -5.88 10.51 -1.20
N VAL A 199 -6.22 11.15 -0.09
CA VAL A 199 -6.97 12.42 -0.06
C VAL A 199 -6.13 13.57 -0.61
N ILE A 200 -4.84 13.63 -0.27
CA ILE A 200 -3.93 14.65 -0.80
C ILE A 200 -3.75 14.47 -2.31
N GLU A 201 -3.61 13.24 -2.78
CA GLU A 201 -3.43 12.94 -4.21
C GLU A 201 -4.67 13.30 -5.05
N SER A 202 -5.87 13.09 -4.48
CA SER A 202 -7.13 13.50 -5.11
C SER A 202 -7.39 15.00 -5.03
N GLY A 203 -7.02 15.67 -3.94
CA GLY A 203 -7.23 17.10 -3.72
C GLY A 203 -6.28 18.03 -4.50
N ARG A 204 -5.06 17.59 -4.85
CA ARG A 204 -4.08 18.42 -5.59
C ARG A 204 -4.38 18.59 -7.08
N SER A 205 -5.29 17.81 -7.63
CA SER A 205 -5.53 17.79 -9.08
C SER A 205 -6.60 18.78 -9.53
N HIS A 206 -6.36 20.09 -9.34
CA HIS A 206 -7.20 21.18 -9.90
C HIS A 206 -7.09 21.35 -11.43
N HIS A 207 -6.36 20.47 -12.13
CA HIS A 207 -6.34 20.36 -13.60
C HIS A 207 -6.82 18.97 -14.07
N ALA A 208 -7.44 18.18 -13.19
CA ALA A 208 -7.96 16.86 -13.52
C ALA A 208 -9.50 16.78 -13.52
N ASP A 209 -10.19 17.92 -13.55
CA ASP A 209 -11.66 17.97 -13.67
C ASP A 209 -12.18 17.37 -15.00
N THR A 210 -11.30 17.05 -15.95
CA THR A 210 -11.65 16.37 -17.20
C THR A 210 -10.93 15.05 -17.45
N ILE A 211 -10.02 14.61 -16.57
CA ILE A 211 -9.20 13.39 -16.77
C ILE A 211 -9.32 12.39 -15.61
N LYS A 212 -9.81 12.79 -14.43
CA LYS A 212 -10.07 11.87 -13.29
C LYS A 212 -11.55 11.55 -13.09
N SER A 213 -12.31 11.44 -14.17
CA SER A 213 -13.69 10.92 -14.09
C SER A 213 -13.77 9.42 -13.81
N HIS A 214 -12.66 8.65 -13.80
CA HIS A 214 -12.76 7.18 -13.78
C HIS A 214 -11.78 6.39 -12.87
N HIS A 215 -10.81 7.00 -12.18
CA HIS A 215 -9.86 6.21 -11.40
C HIS A 215 -9.38 6.91 -10.12
N ASN A 216 -10.05 6.60 -9.02
CA ASN A 216 -9.46 6.15 -7.76
C ASN A 216 -10.63 5.74 -6.86
N VAL A 217 -10.72 4.43 -6.58
CA VAL A 217 -11.97 3.67 -6.51
C VAL A 217 -12.61 3.68 -7.90
N GLY A 218 -12.58 2.55 -8.63
CA GLY A 218 -13.28 2.51 -9.92
C GLY A 218 -14.72 2.96 -9.71
N GLY A 219 -15.14 3.93 -10.54
CA GLY A 219 -16.35 4.72 -10.32
C GLY A 219 -17.49 3.86 -9.83
N LEU A 220 -18.08 4.24 -8.69
CA LEU A 220 -19.30 3.60 -8.19
C LEU A 220 -20.30 3.59 -9.35
N PRO A 221 -20.71 2.41 -9.85
CA PRO A 221 -21.53 2.39 -11.05
C PRO A 221 -22.91 2.96 -10.74
N GLU A 222 -23.61 3.42 -11.78
CA GLU A 222 -24.97 4.00 -11.71
C GLU A 222 -26.01 3.08 -11.02
N SER A 223 -25.66 1.82 -10.80
CA SER A 223 -26.57 0.75 -10.38
C SER A 223 -26.69 0.54 -8.87
N ILE A 224 -25.81 1.15 -8.05
CA ILE A 224 -25.87 1.11 -6.58
C ILE A 224 -25.70 2.51 -6.00
N SER A 225 -26.79 3.03 -5.40
CA SER A 225 -26.74 4.25 -4.62
C SER A 225 -26.56 3.93 -3.14
N PHE A 226 -25.32 4.09 -2.64
CA PHE A 226 -25.08 4.18 -1.20
C PHE A 226 -25.54 5.55 -0.68
N LYS A 227 -26.11 5.59 0.52
CA LYS A 227 -26.51 6.85 1.19
C LYS A 227 -25.29 7.72 1.47
N GLU A 228 -24.20 7.10 1.92
CA GLU A 228 -22.94 7.77 2.23
C GLU A 228 -21.78 6.77 2.12
N ILE A 229 -20.59 7.29 1.81
CA ILE A 229 -19.32 6.58 1.90
C ILE A 229 -18.67 6.89 3.26
N ILE A 230 -18.29 5.87 4.00
CA ILE A 230 -17.66 5.96 5.31
C ILE A 230 -16.17 5.65 5.18
N GLU A 231 -15.31 6.65 5.41
CA GLU A 231 -13.85 6.56 5.26
C GLU A 231 -13.18 6.75 6.63
N PRO A 232 -13.17 5.74 7.52
CA PRO A 232 -12.75 5.91 8.91
C PRO A 232 -11.26 6.18 9.10
N LEU A 233 -10.43 5.97 8.07
CA LEU A 233 -8.98 6.14 8.13
C LEU A 233 -8.50 7.40 7.39
N ARG A 234 -9.43 8.26 6.95
CA ARG A 234 -9.17 9.40 6.06
C ARG A 234 -8.08 10.34 6.55
N ASP A 235 -7.93 10.48 7.86
CA ASP A 235 -6.98 11.42 8.48
C ASP A 235 -5.67 10.75 8.95
N LEU A 236 -5.48 9.46 8.65
CA LEU A 236 -4.32 8.69 9.09
C LEU A 236 -3.26 8.53 8.00
N TYR A 237 -1.99 8.51 8.44
CA TYR A 237 -0.88 7.99 7.64
C TYR A 237 -0.71 6.47 7.82
N LYS A 238 0.10 5.85 6.94
CA LYS A 238 0.24 4.38 6.86
C LYS A 238 0.82 3.76 8.13
N ASP A 239 1.73 4.44 8.79
CA ASP A 239 2.29 4.06 10.08
C ASP A 239 1.26 4.12 11.21
N GLU A 240 0.41 5.15 11.23
CA GLU A 240 -0.70 5.28 12.17
C GLU A 240 -1.75 4.18 11.96
N VAL A 241 -2.10 3.86 10.71
CA VAL A 241 -2.99 2.73 10.39
C VAL A 241 -2.44 1.41 10.93
N ARG A 242 -1.12 1.17 10.83
CA ARG A 242 -0.49 -0.01 11.44
C ARG A 242 -0.66 -0.05 12.94
N GLU A 243 -0.46 1.08 13.62
CA GLU A 243 -0.59 1.14 15.07
C GLU A 243 -2.05 1.00 15.53
N VAL A 244 -3.00 1.59 14.80
CA VAL A 244 -4.43 1.35 15.00
C VAL A 244 -4.74 -0.15 14.84
N GLY A 245 -4.24 -0.80 13.79
CA GLY A 245 -4.39 -2.24 13.59
C GLY A 245 -3.87 -3.08 14.77
N ARG A 246 -2.72 -2.71 15.34
CA ARG A 246 -2.17 -3.36 16.54
C ARG A 246 -3.09 -3.20 17.75
N LYS A 247 -3.58 -1.97 17.99
CA LYS A 247 -4.52 -1.66 19.09
C LYS A 247 -5.87 -2.36 18.92
N LEU A 248 -6.29 -2.63 17.68
CA LEU A 248 -7.51 -3.38 17.38
C LEU A 248 -7.32 -4.91 17.49
N GLY A 249 -6.10 -5.40 17.69
CA GLY A 249 -5.80 -6.82 17.86
C GLY A 249 -5.64 -7.59 16.55
N LEU A 250 -5.43 -6.91 15.42
CA LEU A 250 -5.21 -7.59 14.15
C LEU A 250 -3.91 -8.41 14.18
N PRO A 251 -3.85 -9.56 13.48
CA PRO A 251 -2.65 -10.38 13.42
C PRO A 251 -1.45 -9.59 12.89
N LYS A 252 -0.29 -9.74 13.55
CA LYS A 252 0.98 -9.13 13.12
C LYS A 252 1.28 -9.37 11.64
N LYS A 253 0.98 -10.59 11.17
CA LYS A 253 1.16 -11.00 9.77
C LYS A 253 0.28 -10.24 8.76
N ILE A 254 -0.78 -9.53 9.17
CA ILE A 254 -1.53 -8.62 8.28
C ILE A 254 -0.95 -7.20 8.35
N ILE A 255 -0.53 -6.78 9.55
CA ILE A 255 -0.05 -5.42 9.82
C ILE A 255 1.30 -5.15 9.15
N ASP A 256 2.20 -6.13 9.21
CA ASP A 256 3.59 -5.96 8.77
C ASP A 256 3.82 -6.43 7.33
N GLN A 257 2.76 -6.74 6.57
CA GLN A 257 2.90 -7.16 5.17
C GLN A 257 3.44 -6.05 4.29
N TYR A 258 4.21 -6.47 3.28
CA TYR A 258 4.52 -5.60 2.16
C TYR A 258 3.23 -5.19 1.43
N PRO A 259 3.19 -3.96 0.87
CA PRO A 259 2.12 -3.53 -0.01
C PRO A 259 1.89 -4.54 -1.13
N PHE A 260 0.61 -4.80 -1.43
CA PHE A 260 0.19 -5.70 -2.49
C PHE A 260 -0.80 -4.97 -3.40
N PRO A 261 -0.56 -4.95 -4.73
CA PRO A 261 -1.41 -4.21 -5.65
C PRO A 261 -2.79 -4.88 -5.77
N GLY A 262 -3.84 -4.08 -5.99
CA GLY A 262 -5.21 -4.61 -6.22
C GLY A 262 -5.31 -5.64 -7.36
N PRO A 263 -4.66 -5.42 -8.51
CA PRO A 263 -4.52 -6.43 -9.58
C PRO A 263 -3.74 -7.71 -9.18
N GLY A 264 -3.15 -7.73 -7.98
CA GLY A 264 -2.40 -8.83 -7.42
C GLY A 264 -1.21 -9.27 -8.28
N LEU A 265 -1.02 -10.58 -8.40
CA LEU A 265 0.08 -11.17 -9.14
C LEU A 265 0.01 -10.92 -10.66
N ALA A 266 -1.13 -10.46 -11.21
CA ALA A 266 -1.26 -10.22 -12.65
C ALA A 266 -0.34 -9.10 -13.17
N VAL A 267 -0.01 -8.11 -12.31
CA VAL A 267 0.97 -7.04 -12.62
C VAL A 267 2.41 -7.42 -12.27
N ARG A 268 2.62 -8.68 -11.83
CA ARG A 268 3.95 -9.28 -11.59
C ARG A 268 4.27 -10.38 -12.59
N ILE A 269 3.55 -10.40 -13.71
CA ILE A 269 3.78 -11.29 -14.83
C ILE A 269 3.92 -10.42 -16.07
N THR A 270 5.12 -10.41 -16.64
CA THR A 270 5.30 -9.89 -18.00
C THR A 270 4.72 -10.95 -18.94
N GLY A 271 3.75 -10.59 -19.79
CA GLY A 271 3.04 -11.54 -20.65
C GLY A 271 1.68 -12.01 -20.10
N PRO A 272 1.12 -13.14 -20.58
CA PRO A 272 -0.25 -13.55 -20.28
C PRO A 272 -0.43 -14.07 -18.84
N VAL A 273 -1.59 -13.81 -18.25
CA VAL A 273 -1.97 -14.27 -16.91
C VAL A 273 -2.50 -15.71 -16.98
N THR A 274 -1.59 -16.69 -16.97
CA THR A 274 -1.94 -18.12 -16.94
C THR A 274 -1.83 -18.69 -15.53
N GLU A 275 -2.49 -19.83 -15.26
CA GLU A 275 -2.38 -20.50 -13.95
C GLU A 275 -0.95 -20.88 -13.61
N GLU A 276 -0.19 -21.37 -14.60
CA GLU A 276 1.23 -21.70 -14.49
C GLU A 276 2.04 -20.45 -14.07
N ASN A 277 1.90 -19.33 -14.79
CA ASN A 277 2.67 -18.12 -14.52
C ASN A 277 2.33 -17.53 -13.14
N ILE A 278 1.05 -17.57 -12.76
CA ILE A 278 0.57 -17.14 -11.44
C ILE A 278 1.11 -18.04 -10.33
N LYS A 279 1.11 -19.37 -10.53
CA LYS A 279 1.68 -20.32 -9.56
C LYS A 279 3.17 -20.07 -9.36
N ILE A 280 3.94 -19.93 -10.44
CA ILE A 280 5.38 -19.62 -10.38
C ILE A 280 5.61 -18.32 -9.61
N CYS A 281 4.90 -17.24 -9.97
CA CYS A 281 5.05 -15.94 -9.32
C CYS A 281 4.72 -16.01 -7.83
N ARG A 282 3.66 -16.75 -7.48
CA ARG A 282 3.20 -16.95 -6.11
C ARG A 282 4.20 -17.73 -5.26
N ASP A 283 4.67 -18.87 -5.77
CA ASP A 283 5.60 -19.74 -5.04
C ASP A 283 6.97 -19.04 -4.90
N ALA A 284 7.46 -18.39 -5.95
CA ALA A 284 8.72 -17.66 -5.90
C ALA A 284 8.66 -16.45 -4.96
N SER A 285 7.56 -15.70 -4.96
CA SER A 285 7.38 -14.58 -4.02
C SER A 285 7.37 -15.05 -2.57
N ALA A 286 6.76 -16.21 -2.28
CA ALA A 286 6.76 -16.78 -0.94
C ALA A 286 8.17 -17.19 -0.48
N ILE A 287 9.02 -17.71 -1.37
CA ILE A 287 10.42 -18.01 -1.07
C ILE A 287 11.20 -16.73 -0.77
N VAL A 288 11.00 -15.67 -1.58
CA VAL A 288 11.64 -14.36 -1.36
C VAL A 288 11.28 -13.80 0.02
N GLU A 289 9.99 -13.76 0.36
CA GLU A 289 9.53 -13.25 1.66
C GLU A 289 10.11 -14.05 2.84
N ASP A 290 10.10 -15.39 2.74
CA ASP A 290 10.61 -16.29 3.79
C ASP A 290 12.13 -16.14 4.02
N GLU A 291 12.93 -16.05 2.95
CA GLU A 291 14.38 -15.86 3.09
C GLU A 291 14.74 -14.47 3.64
N LEU A 292 14.01 -13.43 3.25
CA LEU A 292 14.19 -12.08 3.81
C LEU A 292 13.83 -12.00 5.28
N GLU A 293 12.76 -12.69 5.70
CA GLU A 293 12.35 -12.78 7.11
C GLU A 293 13.40 -13.53 7.95
N LYS A 294 13.86 -14.70 7.48
CA LYS A 294 14.93 -15.47 8.14
C LYS A 294 16.22 -14.68 8.30
N ALA A 295 16.61 -13.93 7.26
CA ALA A 295 17.79 -13.07 7.29
C ALA A 295 17.57 -11.76 8.07
N SER A 296 16.36 -11.51 8.60
CA SER A 296 16.00 -10.31 9.36
C SER A 296 16.36 -9.02 8.61
N ILE A 297 16.13 -8.98 7.30
CA ILE A 297 16.47 -7.81 6.49
C ILE A 297 15.49 -6.68 6.78
N GLU A 298 16.01 -5.60 7.34
CA GLU A 298 15.24 -4.39 7.64
C GLU A 298 15.18 -3.40 6.47
N ASN A 299 14.30 -2.41 6.60
CA ASN A 299 14.17 -1.28 5.67
C ASN A 299 13.84 -1.73 4.24
N ILE A 300 12.95 -2.71 4.11
CA ILE A 300 12.34 -3.08 2.84
C ILE A 300 10.97 -2.43 2.77
N TRP A 301 10.73 -1.69 1.70
CA TRP A 301 9.41 -1.14 1.41
C TRP A 301 8.52 -2.21 0.77
N GLN A 302 9.05 -2.92 -0.22
CA GLN A 302 8.33 -3.97 -0.94
C GLN A 302 9.32 -4.99 -1.49
N ALA A 303 8.98 -6.28 -1.41
CA ALA A 303 9.74 -7.40 -1.96
C ALA A 303 8.80 -8.40 -2.64
N PHE A 304 9.15 -8.84 -3.84
CA PHE A 304 8.38 -9.83 -4.58
C PHE A 304 9.18 -10.46 -5.73
N ALA A 305 8.66 -11.56 -6.25
CA ALA A 305 9.11 -12.16 -7.51
C ALA A 305 8.23 -11.73 -8.69
N VAL A 306 8.81 -11.78 -9.88
CA VAL A 306 8.17 -11.45 -11.16
C VAL A 306 8.42 -12.62 -12.11
N THR A 307 7.36 -13.20 -12.68
CA THR A 307 7.51 -14.23 -13.72
C THR A 307 7.71 -13.53 -15.06
N LEU A 308 8.87 -13.77 -15.70
CA LEU A 308 9.15 -13.20 -17.01
C LEU A 308 8.53 -14.03 -18.15
N GLU A 309 8.14 -13.37 -19.24
CA GLU A 309 7.57 -14.01 -20.42
C GLU A 309 8.62 -14.87 -21.12
N ASP A 310 9.84 -14.34 -21.19
CA ASP A 310 10.97 -14.98 -21.81
C ASP A 310 11.37 -16.28 -21.11
N ARG A 311 11.99 -17.15 -21.89
CA ARG A 311 12.50 -18.44 -21.47
C ARG A 311 13.96 -18.58 -21.85
N VAL A 312 14.71 -19.32 -21.06
CA VAL A 312 16.13 -19.61 -21.30
C VAL A 312 16.42 -21.08 -21.13
N VAL A 313 17.54 -21.51 -21.71
CA VAL A 313 18.04 -22.86 -21.54
C VAL A 313 18.71 -22.96 -20.17
N GLY A 314 18.26 -23.90 -19.36
CA GLY A 314 18.95 -24.33 -18.16
C GLY A 314 19.08 -25.85 -18.12
N VAL A 315 19.55 -26.35 -16.98
CA VAL A 315 19.76 -27.77 -16.74
C VAL A 315 19.00 -28.14 -15.47
N VAL A 316 18.13 -29.14 -15.57
CA VAL A 316 17.40 -29.70 -14.43
C VAL A 316 17.67 -31.21 -14.41
N GLY A 317 18.38 -31.69 -13.39
CA GLY A 317 19.02 -33.01 -13.42
C GLY A 317 20.07 -33.07 -14.53
N ASP A 318 20.00 -34.10 -15.39
CA ASP A 318 20.94 -34.27 -16.51
C ASP A 318 20.36 -33.83 -17.87
N GLN A 319 19.19 -33.17 -17.88
CA GLN A 319 18.50 -32.77 -19.12
C GLN A 319 18.46 -31.26 -19.31
N ARG A 320 18.66 -30.84 -20.57
CA ARG A 320 18.44 -29.45 -20.97
C ARG A 320 16.95 -29.13 -20.92
N LYS A 321 16.60 -28.02 -20.27
CA LYS A 321 15.22 -27.55 -20.15
C LYS A 321 15.11 -26.12 -20.61
N PHE A 322 14.09 -25.81 -21.40
CA PHE A 322 13.73 -24.45 -21.75
C PHE A 322 12.70 -23.93 -20.74
N GLY A 323 13.19 -23.26 -19.70
CA GLY A 323 12.42 -22.88 -18.52
C GLY A 323 12.21 -21.38 -18.38
N ARG A 324 11.40 -21.01 -17.39
CA ARG A 324 11.08 -19.62 -17.05
C ARG A 324 12.24 -18.93 -16.36
N ILE A 325 12.26 -17.60 -16.51
CA ILE A 325 13.10 -16.70 -15.72
C ILE A 325 12.22 -16.05 -14.65
N VAL A 326 12.72 -15.98 -13.42
CA VAL A 326 12.11 -15.20 -12.34
C VAL A 326 12.98 -13.99 -12.02
N GLY A 327 12.40 -12.79 -12.05
CA GLY A 327 13.06 -11.57 -11.59
C GLY A 327 12.69 -11.27 -10.14
N LEU A 328 13.66 -10.96 -9.28
CA LEU A 328 13.40 -10.50 -7.92
C LEU A 328 13.43 -8.96 -7.89
N ARG A 329 12.37 -8.38 -7.34
CA ARG A 329 12.22 -6.92 -7.18
C ARG A 329 12.08 -6.61 -5.69
N ILE A 330 13.14 -6.03 -5.12
CA ILE A 330 13.22 -5.72 -3.70
C ILE A 330 13.69 -4.28 -3.59
N VAL A 331 12.88 -3.43 -2.98
CA VAL A 331 13.09 -1.98 -2.95
C VAL A 331 13.00 -1.42 -1.55
N GLU A 332 13.77 -0.36 -1.31
CA GLU A 332 13.65 0.51 -0.15
C GLU A 332 13.15 1.88 -0.59
N SER A 333 12.22 2.45 0.19
CA SER A 333 11.57 3.72 -0.10
C SER A 333 11.02 4.33 1.18
N GLN A 334 10.82 5.65 1.18
CA GLN A 334 10.13 6.37 2.26
C GLN A 334 8.68 6.71 1.88
N ASP A 335 8.40 6.97 0.60
CA ASP A 335 7.14 7.53 0.11
C ASP A 335 6.59 6.87 -1.17
N ALA A 336 7.22 5.79 -1.64
CA ALA A 336 6.97 5.11 -2.91
C ALA A 336 7.11 5.97 -4.19
N MET A 337 7.30 7.30 -4.08
CA MET A 337 7.53 8.20 -5.22
C MET A 337 8.93 8.01 -5.79
N THR A 338 9.92 7.85 -4.90
CA THR A 338 11.28 7.42 -5.24
C THR A 338 11.62 6.12 -4.54
N ALA A 339 12.36 5.23 -5.19
CA ALA A 339 12.72 3.94 -4.59
C ALA A 339 14.08 3.46 -5.10
N ASN A 340 14.88 2.92 -4.19
CA ASN A 340 16.15 2.29 -4.52
C ASN A 340 15.99 0.78 -4.51
N PHE A 341 16.66 0.09 -5.44
CA PHE A 341 16.79 -1.36 -5.30
C PHE A 341 17.59 -1.66 -4.02
N LYS A 342 17.19 -2.70 -3.28
CA LYS A 342 17.86 -3.07 -2.05
C LYS A 342 19.19 -3.75 -2.38
N LYS A 343 20.28 -3.33 -1.75
CA LYS A 343 21.56 -4.04 -1.86
C LYS A 343 21.55 -5.19 -0.86
N LEU A 344 21.26 -6.40 -1.34
CA LEU A 344 21.28 -7.61 -0.50
C LEU A 344 22.66 -8.28 -0.51
N PRO A 345 23.03 -8.99 0.56
CA PRO A 345 24.21 -9.85 0.55
C PRO A 345 24.14 -10.88 -0.57
N TRP A 346 25.27 -11.15 -1.23
CA TRP A 346 25.33 -12.11 -2.33
C TRP A 346 24.92 -13.52 -1.91
N ASP A 347 25.35 -13.96 -0.72
CA ASP A 347 24.98 -15.28 -0.17
C ASP A 347 23.46 -15.43 0.01
N LEU A 348 22.76 -14.34 0.39
CA LEU A 348 21.31 -14.35 0.51
C LEU A 348 20.63 -14.45 -0.87
N LEU A 349 21.16 -13.73 -1.87
CA LEU A 349 20.67 -13.84 -3.25
C LEU A 349 20.89 -15.24 -3.83
N GLU A 350 22.04 -15.85 -3.53
CA GLU A 350 22.35 -17.23 -3.93
C GLU A 350 21.39 -18.23 -3.28
N ASN A 351 21.10 -18.09 -1.98
CA ASN A 351 20.12 -18.93 -1.28
C ASN A 351 18.72 -18.80 -1.88
N ILE A 352 18.25 -17.58 -2.12
CA ILE A 352 16.95 -17.33 -2.78
C ILE A 352 16.93 -17.99 -4.16
N SER A 353 17.97 -17.76 -4.98
CA SER A 353 18.07 -18.31 -6.33
C SER A 353 18.02 -19.84 -6.30
N THR A 354 18.81 -20.47 -5.42
CA THR A 354 18.91 -21.92 -5.27
C THR A 354 17.58 -22.53 -4.84
N ARG A 355 16.89 -21.91 -3.87
CA ARG A 355 15.56 -22.38 -3.45
C ARG A 355 14.54 -22.26 -4.58
N ILE A 356 14.50 -21.14 -5.30
CA ILE A 356 13.57 -20.95 -6.42
C ILE A 356 13.77 -22.01 -7.50
N THR A 357 15.01 -22.26 -7.93
CA THR A 357 15.29 -23.22 -9.01
C THR A 357 15.12 -24.68 -8.58
N ASN A 358 15.29 -25.00 -7.29
CA ASN A 358 15.08 -26.36 -6.77
C ASN A 358 13.62 -26.67 -6.43
N GLU A 359 12.88 -25.70 -5.90
CA GLU A 359 11.49 -25.90 -5.43
C GLU A 359 10.45 -25.65 -6.53
N ILE A 360 10.80 -24.91 -7.60
CA ILE A 360 9.90 -24.56 -8.71
C ILE A 360 10.46 -25.11 -10.02
N PRO A 361 10.06 -26.34 -10.43
CA PRO A 361 10.68 -27.03 -11.56
C PRO A 361 10.64 -26.25 -12.87
N GLU A 362 9.63 -25.41 -13.08
CA GLU A 362 9.45 -24.59 -14.28
C GLU A 362 10.50 -23.49 -14.43
N VAL A 363 11.17 -23.08 -13.34
CA VAL A 363 12.13 -21.98 -13.30
C VAL A 363 13.55 -22.52 -13.43
N VAL A 364 14.34 -21.91 -14.31
CA VAL A 364 15.73 -22.33 -14.57
C VAL A 364 16.75 -21.19 -14.44
N SER A 365 16.27 -19.96 -14.24
CA SER A 365 17.12 -18.78 -14.10
C SER A 365 16.44 -17.74 -13.21
N VAL A 366 17.26 -17.06 -12.40
CA VAL A 366 16.83 -15.99 -11.49
C VAL A 366 17.63 -14.73 -11.80
N ALA A 367 16.96 -13.59 -11.89
CA ALA A 367 17.55 -12.28 -12.14
C ALA A 367 17.22 -11.30 -11.01
N TYR A 368 18.06 -10.29 -10.80
CA TYR A 368 17.82 -9.23 -9.81
C TYR A 368 17.65 -7.87 -10.47
N PHE A 369 16.52 -7.19 -10.20
CA PHE A 369 16.27 -5.85 -10.76
C PHE A 369 17.07 -4.78 -10.01
N ILE A 370 18.16 -4.32 -10.61
CA ILE A 370 19.08 -3.31 -10.05
C ILE A 370 18.77 -1.86 -10.49
N SER A 371 17.64 -1.62 -11.14
CA SER A 371 17.24 -0.27 -11.56
C SER A 371 16.47 0.47 -10.46
N HIS A 372 16.82 1.74 -10.23
CA HIS A 372 16.11 2.63 -9.31
C HIS A 372 14.77 3.12 -9.91
N LYS A 373 13.92 3.70 -9.06
CA LYS A 373 12.78 4.54 -9.47
C LYS A 373 13.14 6.00 -9.20
N PRO A 374 13.32 6.83 -10.25
CA PRO A 374 13.35 6.52 -11.70
C PRO A 374 14.65 5.78 -12.16
N PRO A 375 14.70 5.18 -13.38
CA PRO A 375 13.69 5.24 -14.45
C PRO A 375 12.62 4.13 -14.41
N GLN A 376 12.82 3.04 -13.65
CA GLN A 376 11.86 1.95 -13.58
C GLN A 376 10.82 2.19 -12.49
N THR A 377 9.57 1.78 -12.70
CA THR A 377 8.56 1.71 -11.64
C THR A 377 8.89 0.61 -10.61
N ILE A 378 8.14 0.54 -9.50
CA ILE A 378 8.31 -0.55 -8.53
C ILE A 378 7.77 -1.85 -9.13
N GLU A 379 6.50 -1.88 -9.53
CA GLU A 379 5.90 -2.98 -10.28
C GLU A 379 6.32 -2.88 -11.76
N PRO A 380 6.75 -3.98 -12.40
CA PRO A 380 7.31 -3.97 -13.75
C PRO A 380 6.25 -3.98 -14.87
N CYS A 381 4.97 -4.19 -14.53
CA CYS A 381 3.86 -4.24 -15.48
C CYS A 381 2.80 -3.18 -15.17
#